data_AF-E3M1X9-F1
#
_entry.id   AF-E3M1X9-F1
#
_cell.length_a   1.000
_cell.length_b   1.000
_cell.length_c   1.000
_cell.angle_alpha   90.00
_cell.angle_beta   90.00
_cell.angle_gamma   90.00
#
_symmetry.space_group_name_H-M   'P 1'
#
loop_
_entity.id
_entity.type
_entity.pdbx_description
1 polymer ?
#
loop_
_entity_poly.entity_id
_entity_poly.type
_entity_poly.pdbx_seq_one_letter_code
_entity_poly.pdbx_strand_id
1 'polypeptide(L)'
;MYDIDFTIPYWLITYYHVIGIISLMFDAFSIYLVLFKSSKIDNFRYFLLNFQLACAVTDVQLTFLMQPVPLYPLVSGYILGFLSHFGVTTHNCMTIVIACLIYQIESMIFCFVRKHQSIANTLKKYIMPSWLVWSLFVFFAFDICAVVGLYSRTGIPTEKQLEFVKNNFPEYYSGFQSLPNFSIYDPDTFFVMTVLFAVTCGIVSFLILCLVLANIFRMLSILKTQISASNYQKHRAAIWSLLAQFATSSVCVVPPIFFVFVVLIGINGAQIIVELLLVIACFHSTLNVSVLILTFPPYRKFVVSLIWKQKRDKKRVGISVLSLKPSSIVVSHN
;
A
#
# COMPACT_ATOMS: atom_id res chain seq x y z
N MET A 1 -8.26 -33.13 7.96
CA MET A 1 -9.32 -32.63 7.06
C MET A 1 -9.23 -31.13 7.13
N TYR A 2 -9.00 -30.47 6.00
CA TYR A 2 -8.81 -29.03 5.97
C TYR A 2 -10.19 -28.38 5.83
N ASP A 3 -10.73 -27.79 6.89
CA ASP A 3 -12.05 -27.16 6.82
C ASP A 3 -11.93 -25.77 6.17
N ILE A 4 -12.42 -25.64 4.93
CA ILE A 4 -12.65 -24.35 4.29
C ILE A 4 -13.93 -23.76 4.89
N ASP A 5 -13.82 -22.54 5.43
CA ASP A 5 -14.99 -21.83 5.93
C ASP A 5 -15.62 -21.00 4.80
N PHE A 6 -16.77 -21.48 4.31
CA PHE A 6 -17.58 -20.80 3.31
C PHE A 6 -18.55 -19.78 3.92
N THR A 7 -18.60 -19.63 5.24
CA THR A 7 -19.42 -18.60 5.87
C THR A 7 -18.90 -17.21 5.49
N ILE A 8 -19.81 -16.27 5.29
CA ILE A 8 -19.45 -14.90 4.93
C ILE A 8 -18.77 -14.24 6.13
N PRO A 9 -17.50 -13.80 6.02
CA PRO A 9 -16.78 -13.20 7.13
C PRO A 9 -17.22 -11.74 7.31
N TYR A 10 -18.38 -11.53 7.94
CA TYR A 10 -18.94 -10.19 8.20
C TYR A 10 -17.97 -9.26 8.93
N TRP A 11 -17.13 -9.81 9.81
CA TRP A 11 -16.11 -9.07 10.53
C TRP A 11 -15.05 -8.48 9.58
N LEU A 12 -14.63 -9.24 8.56
CA LEU A 12 -13.62 -8.85 7.58
C LEU A 12 -14.19 -7.79 6.62
N ILE A 13 -15.45 -7.95 6.21
CA ILE A 13 -16.17 -6.97 5.37
C ILE A 13 -16.33 -5.65 6.12
N THR A 14 -16.78 -5.70 7.36
CA THR A 14 -16.91 -4.51 8.22
C THR A 14 -15.55 -3.83 8.40
N TYR A 15 -14.49 -4.63 8.60
CA TYR A 15 -13.13 -4.12 8.66
C TYR A 15 -12.74 -3.39 7.38
N TYR A 16 -12.97 -3.98 6.18
CA TYR A 16 -12.68 -3.34 4.91
C TYR A 16 -13.36 -1.98 4.73
N HIS A 17 -14.63 -1.86 5.11
CA HIS A 17 -15.32 -0.57 5.05
C HIS A 17 -14.71 0.47 5.99
N VAL A 18 -14.43 0.09 7.24
CA VAL A 18 -13.87 1.01 8.24
C VAL A 18 -12.45 1.43 7.86
N ILE A 19 -11.57 0.47 7.54
CA ILE A 19 -10.18 0.77 7.17
C ILE A 19 -10.09 1.48 5.82
N GLY A 20 -10.98 1.18 4.88
CA GLY A 20 -11.04 1.84 3.57
C GLY A 20 -11.38 3.33 3.72
N ILE A 21 -12.37 3.67 4.54
CA ILE A 21 -12.71 5.08 4.82
C ILE A 21 -11.54 5.79 5.51
N ILE A 22 -10.94 5.16 6.53
CA ILE A 22 -9.80 5.74 7.25
C ILE A 22 -8.62 5.96 6.30
N SER A 23 -8.24 4.95 5.51
CA SER A 23 -7.08 5.03 4.61
C SER A 23 -7.30 6.07 3.52
N LEU A 24 -8.50 6.14 2.94
CA LEU A 24 -8.87 7.22 2.00
C LEU A 24 -8.73 8.63 2.59
N MET A 25 -9.12 8.82 3.85
CA MET A 25 -8.93 10.11 4.53
C MET A 25 -7.44 10.44 4.70
N PHE A 26 -6.63 9.45 5.08
CA PHE A 26 -5.18 9.62 5.23
C PHE A 26 -4.50 9.88 3.87
N ASP A 27 -4.87 9.15 2.83
CA ASP A 27 -4.33 9.34 1.47
C ASP A 27 -4.70 10.70 0.89
N ALA A 28 -5.97 11.12 1.02
CA ALA A 28 -6.39 12.45 0.61
C ALA A 28 -5.60 13.55 1.36
N PHE A 29 -5.36 13.35 2.65
CA PHE A 29 -4.55 14.26 3.45
C PHE A 29 -3.08 14.27 3.01
N SER A 30 -2.50 13.10 2.72
CA SER A 30 -1.15 12.94 2.20
C SER A 30 -0.98 13.69 0.87
N ILE A 31 -1.89 13.48 -0.07
CA ILE A 31 -1.93 14.17 -1.37
C ILE A 31 -2.02 15.68 -1.16
N TYR A 32 -2.88 16.16 -0.26
CA TYR A 32 -2.97 17.58 0.09
C TYR A 32 -1.64 18.14 0.62
N LEU A 33 -0.98 17.43 1.52
CA LEU A 33 0.32 17.86 2.06
C LEU A 33 1.39 17.95 0.96
N VAL A 34 1.44 16.96 0.07
CA VAL A 34 2.39 16.92 -1.04
C VAL A 34 2.12 18.03 -2.06
N LEU A 35 0.86 18.33 -2.37
CA LEU A 35 0.52 19.39 -3.34
C LEU A 35 0.75 20.80 -2.77
N PHE A 36 0.24 21.07 -1.56
CA PHE A 36 0.11 22.45 -1.06
C PHE A 36 1.16 22.84 -0.02
N LYS A 37 1.82 21.88 0.63
CA LYS A 37 2.82 22.15 1.69
C LYS A 37 4.23 21.74 1.32
N SER A 38 4.43 21.27 0.10
CA SER A 38 5.72 20.85 -0.45
C SER A 38 6.39 21.93 -1.32
N SER A 39 5.99 23.21 -1.21
CA SER A 39 6.47 24.32 -2.07
C SER A 39 7.99 24.60 -2.03
N LYS A 40 8.75 23.96 -1.14
CA LYS A 40 10.22 24.01 -1.07
C LYS A 40 10.92 22.72 -1.50
N ILE A 41 10.19 21.77 -2.10
CA ILE A 41 10.70 20.47 -2.52
C ILE A 41 10.74 20.47 -4.06
N ASP A 42 11.91 20.14 -4.61
CA ASP A 42 12.19 20.03 -6.06
C ASP A 42 11.26 19.04 -6.78
N ASN A 43 11.55 18.75 -8.05
CA ASN A 43 10.90 17.73 -8.89
C ASN A 43 10.59 16.38 -8.21
N PHE A 44 11.26 16.04 -7.10
CA PHE A 44 10.95 14.90 -6.23
C PHE A 44 9.47 14.86 -5.77
N ARG A 45 8.81 16.01 -5.59
CA ARG A 45 7.41 16.08 -5.15
C ARG A 45 6.44 15.32 -6.06
N TYR A 46 6.68 15.30 -7.36
CA TYR A 46 5.80 14.67 -8.34
C TYR A 46 5.88 13.14 -8.28
N PHE A 47 7.07 12.60 -8.01
CA PHE A 47 7.26 11.16 -7.81
C PHE A 47 6.64 10.70 -6.50
N LEU A 48 6.81 11.50 -5.43
CA LEU A 48 6.15 11.24 -4.17
C LEU A 48 4.62 11.29 -4.33
N LEU A 49 4.09 12.26 -5.07
CA LEU A 49 2.66 12.34 -5.38
C LEU A 49 2.18 11.10 -6.15
N ASN A 50 2.92 10.67 -7.18
CA ASN A 50 2.59 9.46 -7.95
C ASN A 50 2.51 8.22 -7.06
N PHE A 51 3.46 8.06 -6.14
CA PHE A 51 3.45 6.97 -5.19
C PHE A 51 2.24 7.03 -4.24
N GLN A 52 1.89 8.21 -3.70
CA GLN A 52 0.72 8.35 -2.83
C GLN A 52 -0.59 8.08 -3.59
N LEU A 53 -0.69 8.50 -4.85
CA LEU A 53 -1.82 8.18 -5.71
C LEU A 53 -1.91 6.67 -5.99
N ALA A 54 -0.78 6.01 -6.23
CA ALA A 54 -0.73 4.56 -6.41
C ALA A 54 -1.27 3.84 -5.17
N CYS A 55 -0.82 4.21 -3.97
CA CYS A 55 -1.35 3.65 -2.71
C CYS A 55 -2.86 3.86 -2.58
N ALA A 56 -3.35 5.09 -2.83
CA ALA A 56 -4.77 5.39 -2.73
C ALA A 56 -5.62 4.55 -3.70
N VAL A 57 -5.14 4.35 -4.93
CA VAL A 57 -5.81 3.50 -5.93
C VAL A 57 -5.81 2.04 -5.49
N THR A 58 -4.68 1.53 -5.00
CA THR A 58 -4.58 0.16 -4.47
C THR A 58 -5.56 -0.05 -3.31
N ASP A 59 -5.66 0.90 -2.39
CA ASP A 59 -6.56 0.82 -1.24
C ASP A 59 -8.03 0.81 -1.66
N VAL A 60 -8.43 1.68 -2.59
CA VAL A 60 -9.79 1.68 -3.14
C VAL A 60 -10.08 0.34 -3.83
N GLN A 61 -9.12 -0.15 -4.62
CA GLN A 61 -9.28 -1.42 -5.31
C GLN A 61 -9.46 -2.58 -4.32
N LEU A 62 -8.66 -2.63 -3.26
CA LEU A 62 -8.65 -3.72 -2.28
C LEU A 62 -9.84 -3.66 -1.31
N THR A 63 -10.10 -2.50 -0.72
CA THR A 63 -11.03 -2.33 0.42
C THR A 63 -12.47 -1.99 0.01
N PHE A 64 -12.68 -1.46 -1.20
CA PHE A 64 -14.01 -1.07 -1.68
C PHE A 64 -14.43 -1.84 -2.94
N LEU A 65 -13.58 -1.89 -3.97
CA LEU A 65 -13.96 -2.47 -5.26
C LEU A 65 -13.94 -4.00 -5.26
N MET A 66 -12.90 -4.62 -4.69
CA MET A 66 -12.71 -6.07 -4.67
C MET A 66 -13.26 -6.72 -3.40
N GLN A 67 -12.83 -6.28 -2.21
CA GLN A 67 -13.12 -6.94 -0.92
C GLN A 67 -12.95 -8.46 -1.00
N PRO A 68 -11.70 -8.94 -1.18
CA PRO A 68 -11.43 -10.35 -1.39
C PRO A 68 -11.67 -11.16 -0.12
N VAL A 69 -12.25 -12.33 -0.28
CA VAL A 69 -12.30 -13.37 0.75
C VAL A 69 -11.50 -14.56 0.24
N PRO A 70 -10.29 -14.80 0.78
CA PRO A 70 -9.52 -15.97 0.41
C PRO A 70 -10.16 -17.23 0.98
N LEU A 71 -10.16 -18.30 0.21
CA LEU A 71 -10.58 -19.63 0.64
C LEU A 71 -9.35 -20.51 0.60
N TYR A 72 -8.87 -21.02 1.75
CA TYR A 72 -7.69 -21.89 1.83
C TYR A 72 -8.07 -23.23 2.46
N PRO A 73 -7.47 -24.37 2.04
CA PRO A 73 -6.14 -24.47 1.39
C PRO A 73 -6.12 -24.47 -0.14
N LEU A 74 -7.28 -24.61 -0.81
CA LEU A 74 -7.33 -24.46 -2.27
C LEU A 74 -6.88 -23.04 -2.63
N VAL A 75 -6.08 -22.81 -3.67
CA VAL A 75 -5.76 -21.44 -4.09
C VAL A 75 -7.01 -20.85 -4.74
N SER A 76 -7.89 -20.29 -3.92
CA SER A 76 -9.21 -19.84 -4.36
C SER A 76 -9.70 -18.68 -3.52
N GLY A 77 -10.72 -18.01 -4.01
CA GLY A 77 -11.35 -16.91 -3.30
C GLY A 77 -12.53 -16.36 -4.07
N TYR A 78 -13.28 -15.51 -3.40
CA TYR A 78 -14.41 -14.80 -3.99
C TYR A 78 -14.37 -13.33 -3.59
N ILE A 79 -15.13 -12.52 -4.30
CA ILE A 79 -15.18 -11.06 -4.10
C ILE A 79 -16.58 -10.64 -3.63
N LEU A 80 -16.63 -9.69 -2.71
CA LEU A 80 -17.87 -9.12 -2.20
C LEU A 80 -17.98 -7.61 -2.46
N GLY A 81 -16.95 -6.99 -3.04
CA GLY A 81 -16.88 -5.56 -3.24
C GLY A 81 -17.81 -5.04 -4.35
N PHE A 82 -17.73 -3.74 -4.60
CA PHE A 82 -18.60 -3.06 -5.55
C PHE A 82 -18.53 -3.63 -6.99
N LEU A 83 -17.37 -4.10 -7.44
CA LEU A 83 -17.20 -4.63 -8.81
C LEU A 83 -17.94 -5.96 -9.03
N SER A 84 -18.22 -6.72 -7.97
CA SER A 84 -19.00 -7.96 -8.07
C SER A 84 -20.42 -7.71 -8.57
N HIS A 85 -21.00 -6.54 -8.21
CA HIS A 85 -22.34 -6.12 -8.58
C HIS A 85 -22.48 -5.82 -10.08
N PHE A 86 -21.36 -5.52 -10.76
CA PHE A 86 -21.30 -5.32 -12.21
C PHE A 86 -20.93 -6.60 -12.98
N GLY A 87 -20.85 -7.74 -12.30
CA GLY A 87 -20.49 -9.01 -12.92
C GLY A 87 -19.00 -9.13 -13.30
N VAL A 88 -18.13 -8.28 -12.74
CA VAL A 88 -16.68 -8.42 -12.96
C VAL A 88 -16.19 -9.69 -12.28
N THR A 89 -15.44 -10.54 -12.99
CA THR A 89 -14.96 -11.81 -12.44
C THR A 89 -13.92 -11.59 -11.34
N THR A 90 -13.90 -12.49 -10.35
CA THR A 90 -12.87 -12.50 -9.29
C THR A 90 -11.45 -12.49 -9.86
N HIS A 91 -11.22 -13.24 -10.94
CA HIS A 91 -9.93 -13.29 -11.61
C HIS A 91 -9.47 -11.93 -12.15
N ASN A 92 -10.37 -11.18 -12.79
CA ASN A 92 -10.05 -9.85 -13.32
C ASN A 92 -9.75 -8.87 -12.18
N CYS A 93 -10.53 -8.90 -11.10
CA CYS A 93 -10.28 -8.07 -9.93
C CYS A 93 -8.91 -8.35 -9.30
N MET A 94 -8.54 -9.63 -9.15
CA MET A 94 -7.22 -10.04 -8.65
C MET A 94 -6.09 -9.59 -9.57
N THR A 95 -6.27 -9.71 -10.88
CA THR A 95 -5.30 -9.25 -11.88
C THR A 95 -5.04 -7.75 -11.79
N ILE A 96 -6.10 -6.94 -11.60
CA ILE A 96 -5.98 -5.50 -11.39
C ILE A 96 -5.23 -5.19 -10.09
N VAL A 97 -5.55 -5.88 -8.98
CA VAL A 97 -4.85 -5.67 -7.70
C VAL A 97 -3.36 -6.02 -7.80
N ILE A 98 -3.00 -7.10 -8.49
CA ILE A 98 -1.60 -7.45 -8.73
C ILE A 98 -0.88 -6.33 -9.49
N ALA A 99 -1.51 -5.78 -10.54
CA ALA A 99 -0.96 -4.65 -11.27
C ALA A 99 -0.75 -3.42 -10.37
N CYS A 100 -1.73 -3.08 -9.53
CA CYS A 100 -1.64 -1.98 -8.58
C CYS A 100 -0.49 -2.17 -7.57
N LEU A 101 -0.33 -3.37 -7.02
CA LEU A 101 0.73 -3.68 -6.05
C LEU A 101 2.13 -3.59 -6.68
N ILE A 102 2.32 -4.13 -7.89
CA ILE A 102 3.59 -4.03 -8.62
C ILE A 102 3.91 -2.55 -8.88
N TYR A 103 2.95 -1.81 -9.43
CA TYR A 103 3.12 -0.39 -9.72
C TYR A 103 3.46 0.44 -8.47
N GLN A 104 2.83 0.14 -7.34
CA GLN A 104 3.11 0.81 -6.07
C GLN A 104 4.57 0.59 -5.61
N ILE A 105 5.09 -0.64 -5.71
CA ILE A 105 6.48 -0.96 -5.37
C ILE A 105 7.45 -0.25 -6.33
N GLU A 106 7.20 -0.32 -7.64
CA GLU A 106 8.04 0.32 -8.65
C GLU A 106 8.06 1.85 -8.50
N SER A 107 6.91 2.47 -8.26
CA SER A 107 6.80 3.91 -8.00
C SER A 107 7.60 4.32 -6.77
N MET A 108 7.65 3.49 -5.71
CA MET A 108 8.50 3.72 -4.56
C MET A 108 9.99 3.64 -4.90
N ILE A 109 10.41 2.63 -5.67
CA ILE A 109 11.81 2.51 -6.12
C ILE A 109 12.22 3.73 -6.95
N PHE A 110 11.33 4.22 -7.82
CA PHE A 110 11.55 5.45 -8.57
C PHE A 110 11.72 6.68 -7.67
N CYS A 111 10.99 6.77 -6.55
CA CYS A 111 11.21 7.83 -5.57
C CYS A 111 12.66 7.81 -5.04
N PHE A 112 13.22 6.63 -4.77
CA PHE A 112 14.62 6.49 -4.36
C PHE A 112 15.60 6.85 -5.48
N VAL A 113 15.37 6.41 -6.72
CA VAL A 113 16.22 6.76 -7.88
C VAL A 113 16.24 8.27 -8.08
N ARG A 114 15.09 8.94 -8.01
CA ARG A 114 15.00 10.40 -8.13
C ARG A 114 15.67 11.12 -6.96
N LYS A 115 15.55 10.57 -5.75
CA LYS A 115 16.25 11.12 -4.59
C LYS A 115 17.77 10.97 -4.71
N HIS A 116 18.23 9.83 -5.19
CA HIS A 116 19.62 9.57 -5.54
C HIS A 116 20.14 10.63 -6.53
N GLN A 117 19.44 10.85 -7.64
CA GLN A 117 19.82 11.86 -8.64
C GLN A 117 19.87 13.28 -8.08
N SER A 118 18.91 13.68 -7.24
CA SER A 118 18.91 15.00 -6.58
C SER A 118 20.17 15.20 -5.73
N ILE A 119 20.58 14.17 -4.98
CA ILE A 119 21.76 14.19 -4.11
C ILE A 119 23.05 14.19 -4.94
N ALA A 120 23.11 13.34 -5.97
CA ALA A 120 24.24 13.27 -6.89
C ALA A 120 24.46 14.59 -7.65
N ASN A 121 23.38 15.27 -8.04
CA ASN A 121 23.44 16.58 -8.68
C ASN A 121 23.97 17.67 -7.73
N THR A 122 23.57 17.64 -6.45
CA THR A 122 24.13 18.54 -5.43
C THR A 122 25.62 18.27 -5.19
N LEU A 123 26.04 17.00 -5.23
CA LEU A 123 27.43 16.60 -5.04
C LEU A 123 28.30 16.73 -6.32
N LYS A 124 27.69 16.91 -7.49
CA LYS A 124 28.33 16.84 -8.82
C LYS A 124 29.16 15.56 -9.04
N LYS A 125 28.85 14.50 -8.31
CA LYS A 125 29.56 13.20 -8.34
C LYS A 125 28.54 12.08 -8.23
N TYR A 126 28.84 10.92 -8.82
CA TYR A 126 27.97 9.74 -8.84
C TYR A 126 26.60 9.98 -9.52
N ILE A 127 26.54 10.90 -10.48
CA ILE A 127 25.32 11.13 -11.27
C ILE A 127 25.06 9.87 -12.11
N MET A 128 23.87 9.30 -11.91
CA MET A 128 23.43 8.15 -12.70
C MET A 128 23.23 8.59 -14.15
N PRO A 129 23.83 7.90 -15.14
CA PRO A 129 23.69 8.29 -16.53
C PRO A 129 22.25 8.08 -17.00
N SER A 130 21.76 8.95 -17.89
CA SER A 130 20.36 8.94 -18.33
C SER A 130 19.93 7.60 -18.95
N TRP A 131 20.83 6.91 -19.65
CA TRP A 131 20.53 5.59 -20.24
C TRP A 131 20.19 4.53 -19.17
N LEU A 132 20.83 4.59 -18.00
CA LEU A 132 20.57 3.64 -16.91
C LEU A 132 19.19 3.89 -16.28
N VAL A 133 18.80 5.15 -16.15
CA VAL A 133 17.47 5.54 -15.64
C VAL A 133 16.37 5.12 -16.60
N TRP A 134 16.60 5.30 -17.91
CA TRP A 134 15.70 4.80 -18.95
C TRP A 134 15.62 3.28 -18.99
N SER A 135 16.76 2.59 -18.79
CA SER A 135 16.79 1.13 -18.69
C SER A 135 15.97 0.62 -17.51
N LEU A 136 16.07 1.26 -16.34
CA LEU A 136 15.23 0.95 -15.18
C LEU A 136 13.74 1.16 -15.47
N PHE A 137 13.39 2.24 -16.19
CA PHE A 137 12.00 2.49 -16.59
C PHE A 137 11.46 1.44 -17.54
N VAL A 138 12.24 1.05 -18.55
CA VAL A 138 11.85 -0.02 -19.47
C VAL A 138 11.72 -1.35 -18.73
N PHE A 139 12.63 -1.66 -17.81
CA PHE A 139 12.57 -2.87 -16.98
C PHE A 139 11.28 -2.95 -16.17
N PHE A 140 10.92 -1.89 -15.44
CA PHE A 140 9.69 -1.85 -14.64
C PHE A 140 8.42 -1.88 -15.52
N ALA A 141 8.41 -1.12 -16.62
CA ALA A 141 7.29 -1.20 -17.57
C ALA A 141 7.12 -2.60 -18.18
N PHE A 142 8.23 -3.31 -18.43
CA PHE A 142 8.20 -4.69 -18.88
C PHE A 142 7.73 -5.63 -17.77
N ASP A 143 8.21 -5.47 -16.54
CA ASP A 143 7.86 -6.31 -15.39
C ASP A 143 6.35 -6.32 -15.15
N ILE A 144 5.74 -5.15 -14.99
CA ILE A 144 4.28 -5.05 -14.80
C ILE A 144 3.51 -5.68 -15.96
N CYS A 145 3.89 -5.42 -17.21
CA CYS A 145 3.20 -5.98 -18.38
C CYS A 145 3.35 -7.51 -18.44
N ALA A 146 4.54 -8.03 -18.16
CA ALA A 146 4.84 -9.44 -18.23
C ALA A 146 4.13 -10.22 -17.12
N VAL A 147 4.24 -9.77 -15.86
CA VAL A 147 3.62 -10.45 -14.72
C VAL A 147 2.10 -10.42 -14.84
N VAL A 148 1.49 -9.28 -15.16
CA VAL A 148 0.04 -9.15 -15.34
C VAL A 148 -0.43 -9.97 -16.55
N GLY A 149 0.29 -9.92 -17.65
CA GLY A 149 -0.03 -10.68 -18.86
C GLY A 149 0.03 -12.19 -18.64
N LEU A 150 1.06 -12.69 -17.94
CA LEU A 150 1.17 -14.09 -17.57
C LEU A 150 0.07 -14.50 -16.59
N TYR A 151 -0.14 -13.70 -15.53
CA TYR A 151 -1.16 -13.98 -14.52
C TYR A 151 -2.58 -13.99 -15.11
N SER A 152 -2.91 -13.12 -16.06
CA SER A 152 -4.23 -13.09 -16.72
C SER A 152 -4.60 -14.36 -17.49
N ARG A 153 -3.60 -15.21 -17.75
CA ARG A 153 -3.76 -16.53 -18.38
C ARG A 153 -3.79 -17.67 -17.37
N THR A 154 -3.60 -17.35 -16.09
CA THR A 154 -3.68 -18.33 -15.00
C THR A 154 -5.11 -18.44 -14.49
N GLY A 155 -5.43 -19.59 -13.89
CA GLY A 155 -6.75 -19.82 -13.32
C GLY A 155 -7.64 -20.64 -14.23
N ILE A 156 -8.52 -21.41 -13.59
CA ILE A 156 -9.44 -22.29 -14.28
C ILE A 156 -10.55 -21.42 -14.91
N PRO A 157 -10.89 -21.60 -16.20
CA PRO A 157 -12.00 -20.90 -16.82
C PRO A 157 -13.28 -21.05 -16.01
N THR A 158 -14.05 -19.97 -15.84
CA THR A 158 -15.23 -19.91 -14.96
C THR A 158 -16.21 -21.07 -15.18
N GLU A 159 -16.42 -21.48 -16.43
CA GLU A 159 -17.31 -22.59 -16.80
C GLU A 159 -16.85 -23.96 -16.26
N LYS A 160 -15.54 -24.16 -16.09
CA LYS A 160 -14.93 -25.43 -15.66
C LYS A 160 -14.62 -25.48 -14.17
N GLN A 161 -14.77 -24.38 -13.44
CA GLN A 161 -14.40 -24.29 -12.03
C GLN A 161 -15.22 -25.23 -11.14
N LEU A 162 -16.55 -25.27 -11.32
CA LEU A 162 -17.42 -26.18 -10.55
C LEU A 162 -17.19 -27.65 -10.91
N GLU A 163 -16.92 -27.96 -12.18
CA GLU A 163 -16.57 -29.31 -12.61
C GLU A 163 -15.25 -29.77 -12.01
N PHE A 164 -14.25 -28.89 -11.97
CA PHE A 164 -12.97 -29.15 -11.32
C PHE A 164 -13.13 -29.46 -9.83
N VAL A 165 -13.95 -28.68 -9.10
CA VAL A 165 -14.25 -28.95 -7.69
C VAL A 165 -14.96 -30.29 -7.54
N LYS A 166 -15.97 -30.57 -8.38
CA LYS A 166 -16.71 -31.84 -8.33
C LYS A 166 -15.80 -33.07 -8.50
N ASN A 167 -14.82 -32.98 -9.39
CA ASN A 167 -13.94 -34.10 -9.74
C ASN A 167 -12.78 -34.29 -8.75
N ASN A 168 -12.19 -33.20 -8.24
CA ASN A 168 -11.00 -33.25 -7.39
C ASN A 168 -11.30 -33.09 -5.89
N PHE A 169 -12.34 -32.33 -5.55
CA PHE A 169 -12.70 -31.95 -4.17
C PHE A 169 -14.22 -31.97 -3.95
N PRO A 170 -14.89 -33.14 -4.11
CA PRO A 170 -16.35 -33.24 -4.07
C PRO A 170 -16.94 -32.76 -2.73
N GLU A 171 -16.17 -32.84 -1.65
CA GLU A 171 -16.54 -32.34 -0.31
C GLU A 171 -16.82 -30.84 -0.26
N TYR A 172 -16.17 -30.03 -1.11
CA TYR A 172 -16.35 -28.57 -1.14
C TYR A 172 -17.37 -28.11 -2.19
N TYR A 173 -17.95 -29.03 -2.98
CA TYR A 173 -18.82 -28.71 -4.10
C TYR A 173 -20.02 -27.84 -3.70
N SER A 174 -20.71 -28.20 -2.62
CA SER A 174 -21.87 -27.45 -2.12
C SER A 174 -21.49 -26.03 -1.67
N GLY A 175 -20.32 -25.88 -1.04
CA GLY A 175 -19.76 -24.59 -0.62
C GLY A 175 -19.50 -23.68 -1.82
N PHE A 176 -18.74 -24.15 -2.81
CA PHE A 176 -18.45 -23.38 -4.03
C PHE A 176 -19.70 -23.09 -4.87
N GLN A 177 -20.66 -24.01 -4.94
CA GLN A 177 -21.92 -23.79 -5.64
C GLN A 177 -22.76 -22.66 -5.02
N SER A 178 -22.62 -22.42 -3.71
CA SER A 178 -23.34 -21.35 -3.02
C SER A 178 -22.76 -19.95 -3.27
N LEU A 179 -21.53 -19.86 -3.79
CA LEU A 179 -20.82 -18.60 -3.99
C LEU A 179 -21.19 -17.95 -5.33
N PRO A 180 -21.43 -16.63 -5.37
CA PRO A 180 -21.88 -15.97 -6.59
C PRO A 180 -20.77 -15.78 -7.64
N ASN A 181 -19.52 -15.56 -7.21
CA ASN A 181 -18.40 -15.26 -8.10
C ASN A 181 -17.07 -15.63 -7.42
N PHE A 182 -16.54 -16.79 -7.75
CA PHE A 182 -15.28 -17.29 -7.19
C PHE A 182 -14.27 -17.56 -8.31
N SER A 183 -13.00 -17.66 -7.94
CA SER A 183 -11.94 -18.13 -8.82
C SER A 183 -11.12 -19.21 -8.13
N ILE A 184 -10.73 -20.24 -8.88
CA ILE A 184 -9.85 -21.31 -8.43
C ILE A 184 -8.62 -21.35 -9.34
N TYR A 185 -7.46 -21.48 -8.71
CA TYR A 185 -6.17 -21.62 -9.36
C TYR A 185 -5.62 -23.01 -9.03
N ASP A 186 -5.45 -23.82 -10.06
CA ASP A 186 -4.70 -25.07 -9.96
C ASP A 186 -3.21 -24.73 -10.02
N PRO A 187 -2.34 -25.25 -9.11
CA PRO A 187 -0.90 -25.05 -9.17
C PRO A 187 -0.26 -25.86 -10.30
N ASP A 188 -0.74 -25.65 -11.52
CA ASP A 188 -0.17 -26.23 -12.73
C ASP A 188 1.24 -25.65 -13.01
N THR A 189 1.97 -26.28 -13.93
CA THR A 189 3.33 -25.83 -14.26
C THR A 189 3.35 -24.36 -14.71
N PHE A 190 2.31 -23.90 -15.41
CA PHE A 190 2.22 -22.52 -15.87
C PHE A 190 2.01 -21.53 -14.72
N PHE A 191 1.13 -21.82 -13.77
CA PHE A 191 0.91 -21.02 -12.56
C PHE A 191 2.20 -20.93 -11.74
N VAL A 192 2.85 -22.07 -11.48
CA VAL A 192 4.12 -22.11 -10.71
C VAL A 192 5.20 -21.30 -11.41
N MET A 193 5.37 -21.44 -12.74
CA MET A 193 6.33 -20.64 -13.50
C MET A 193 6.01 -19.14 -13.45
N THR A 194 4.73 -18.77 -13.50
CA THR A 194 4.29 -17.37 -13.37
C THR A 194 4.64 -16.80 -12.00
N VAL A 195 4.39 -17.54 -10.92
CA VAL A 195 4.75 -17.14 -9.55
C VAL A 195 6.27 -17.02 -9.40
N LEU A 196 7.05 -17.99 -9.90
CA LEU A 196 8.51 -17.96 -9.85
C LEU A 196 9.09 -16.77 -10.64
N PHE A 197 8.51 -16.47 -11.80
CA PHE A 197 8.90 -15.30 -12.59
C PHE A 197 8.64 -14.01 -11.82
N ALA A 198 7.44 -13.83 -11.26
CA ALA A 198 7.09 -12.65 -10.46
C ALA A 198 7.99 -12.49 -9.22
N VAL A 199 8.29 -13.58 -8.52
CA VAL A 199 9.22 -13.56 -7.37
C VAL A 199 10.63 -13.17 -7.81
N THR A 200 11.10 -13.69 -8.94
CA THR A 200 12.43 -13.36 -9.49
C THR A 200 12.52 -11.87 -9.84
N CYS A 201 11.53 -11.32 -10.54
CA CYS A 201 11.44 -9.89 -10.81
C CYS A 201 11.44 -9.06 -9.52
N GLY A 202 10.65 -9.47 -8.51
CA GLY A 202 10.61 -8.83 -7.20
C GLY A 202 11.97 -8.83 -6.49
N ILE A 203 12.72 -9.93 -6.54
CA ILE A 203 14.08 -10.03 -5.99
C ILE A 203 15.03 -9.08 -6.73
N VAL A 204 14.99 -9.03 -8.06
CA VAL A 204 15.81 -8.11 -8.86
C VAL A 204 15.50 -6.64 -8.50
N SER A 205 14.22 -6.29 -8.42
CA SER A 205 13.75 -4.96 -8.00
C SER A 205 14.23 -4.59 -6.59
N PHE A 206 14.21 -5.54 -5.65
CA PHE A 206 14.74 -5.35 -4.30
C PHE A 206 16.26 -5.15 -4.29
N LEU A 207 17.01 -5.92 -5.09
CA LEU A 207 18.46 -5.75 -5.22
C LEU A 207 18.82 -4.37 -5.79
N ILE A 208 18.09 -3.91 -6.82
CA ILE A 208 18.24 -2.56 -7.37
C ILE A 208 18.03 -1.51 -6.29
N LEU A 209 16.97 -1.64 -5.48
CA LEU A 209 16.71 -0.73 -4.37
C LEU A 209 17.86 -0.72 -3.37
N CYS A 210 18.38 -1.88 -2.96
CA CYS A 210 19.52 -2.00 -2.05
C CYS A 210 20.77 -1.29 -2.60
N LEU A 211 21.07 -1.45 -3.89
CA LEU A 211 22.19 -0.76 -4.54
C LEU A 211 22.00 0.76 -4.56
N VAL A 212 20.81 1.24 -4.89
CA VAL A 212 20.48 2.67 -4.87
C VAL A 212 20.62 3.24 -3.45
N LEU A 213 20.11 2.52 -2.44
CA LEU A 213 20.24 2.90 -1.04
C LEU A 213 21.69 2.96 -0.56
N ALA A 214 22.49 1.93 -0.87
CA ALA A 214 23.91 1.90 -0.51
C ALA A 214 24.65 3.12 -1.09
N ASN A 215 24.38 3.47 -2.35
CA ASN A 215 24.94 4.66 -2.98
C ASN A 215 24.44 5.95 -2.35
N ILE A 216 23.14 6.04 -2.02
CA ILE A 216 22.58 7.19 -1.29
C ILE A 216 23.28 7.40 0.05
N PHE A 217 23.46 6.35 0.85
CA PHE A 217 24.13 6.45 2.16
C PHE A 217 25.59 6.85 2.02
N ARG A 218 26.31 6.30 1.03
CA ARG A 218 27.67 6.73 0.70
C ARG A 218 27.73 8.22 0.34
N MET A 219 26.83 8.69 -0.53
CA MET A 219 26.76 10.09 -0.92
C MET A 219 26.39 11.02 0.25
N LEU A 220 25.47 10.60 1.12
CA LEU A 220 25.11 11.35 2.33
C LEU A 220 26.33 11.55 3.24
N SER A 221 27.15 10.50 3.44
CA SER A 221 28.36 10.59 4.25
C SER A 221 29.32 11.67 3.73
N ILE A 222 29.48 11.76 2.40
CA ILE A 222 30.31 12.77 1.74
C ILE A 222 29.66 14.17 1.83
N LEU A 223 28.35 14.28 1.60
CA LEU A 223 27.64 15.56 1.67
C LEU A 223 27.70 16.18 3.06
N LYS A 224 27.79 15.38 4.13
CA LYS A 224 27.91 15.87 5.51
C LYS A 224 29.05 16.89 5.67
N THR A 225 30.13 16.77 4.90
CA THR A 225 31.30 17.66 4.99
C THR A 225 31.26 18.84 4.01
N GLN A 226 30.35 18.84 3.03
CA GLN A 226 30.36 19.82 1.92
C GLN A 226 29.18 20.80 1.88
N ILE A 227 28.10 20.54 2.62
CA ILE A 227 26.93 21.41 2.63
C ILE A 227 26.57 21.88 4.04
N SER A 228 25.84 22.99 4.11
CA SER A 228 25.35 23.53 5.39
C SER A 228 24.50 22.48 6.14
N ALA A 229 24.60 22.50 7.48
CA ALA A 229 23.88 21.56 8.34
C ALA A 229 22.37 21.54 8.07
N SER A 230 21.77 22.69 7.73
CA SER A 230 20.35 22.81 7.40
C SER A 230 19.96 22.06 6.12
N ASN A 231 20.75 22.15 5.05
CA ASN A 231 20.45 21.44 3.80
C ASN A 231 20.74 19.94 3.93
N TYR A 232 21.79 19.56 4.67
CA TYR A 232 22.09 18.16 4.97
C TYR A 232 20.94 17.49 5.73
N GLN A 233 20.40 18.16 6.75
CA GLN A 233 19.25 17.65 7.51
C GLN A 233 18.03 17.40 6.63
N LYS A 234 17.77 18.24 5.61
CA LYS A 234 16.66 18.02 4.66
C LYS A 234 16.87 16.77 3.80
N HIS A 235 18.07 16.55 3.25
CA HIS A 235 18.36 15.36 2.46
C HIS A 235 18.28 14.08 3.30
N ARG A 236 18.87 14.11 4.51
CA ARG A 236 18.80 13.00 5.46
C ARG A 236 17.36 12.68 5.86
N ALA A 237 16.59 13.68 6.29
CA ALA A 237 15.19 13.46 6.72
C ALA A 237 14.32 12.87 5.61
N ALA A 238 14.49 13.33 4.37
CA ALA A 238 13.75 12.78 3.22
C ALA A 238 14.11 11.31 2.94
N ILE A 239 15.37 10.90 3.10
CA ILE A 239 15.77 9.50 2.91
C ILE A 239 15.24 8.61 4.02
N TRP A 240 15.37 9.05 5.27
CA TRP A 240 14.81 8.32 6.41
C TRP A 240 13.29 8.19 6.31
N SER A 241 12.62 9.22 5.77
CA SER A 241 11.20 9.13 5.45
C SER A 241 10.91 8.10 4.38
N LEU A 242 11.61 8.13 3.24
CA LEU A 242 11.42 7.15 2.18
C LEU A 242 11.69 5.72 2.66
N LEU A 243 12.73 5.53 3.48
CA LEU A 243 13.05 4.24 4.08
C LEU A 243 11.94 3.75 5.02
N ALA A 244 11.40 4.64 5.83
CA ALA A 244 10.31 4.29 6.73
C ALA A 244 9.02 4.02 5.95
N GLN A 245 8.71 4.79 4.89
CA GLN A 245 7.59 4.54 3.99
C GLN A 245 7.75 3.23 3.22
N PHE A 246 8.98 2.90 2.80
CA PHE A 246 9.30 1.62 2.17
C PHE A 246 9.08 0.47 3.14
N ALA A 247 9.61 0.55 4.37
CA ALA A 247 9.41 -0.46 5.40
C ALA A 247 7.92 -0.69 5.69
N THR A 248 7.11 0.37 5.70
CA THR A 248 5.66 0.26 5.81
C THR A 248 5.02 -0.38 4.59
N SER A 249 5.43 0.01 3.37
CA SER A 249 4.88 -0.56 2.13
C SER A 249 5.27 -2.03 1.94
N SER A 250 6.42 -2.45 2.47
CA SER A 250 6.84 -3.86 2.51
C SER A 250 5.87 -4.75 3.28
N VAL A 251 5.08 -4.20 4.20
CA VAL A 251 4.01 -4.94 4.91
C VAL A 251 2.97 -5.49 3.93
N CYS A 252 2.71 -4.84 2.79
CA CYS A 252 1.84 -5.36 1.73
C CYS A 252 2.42 -6.54 0.96
N VAL A 253 3.75 -6.74 1.02
CA VAL A 253 4.46 -7.82 0.34
C VAL A 253 4.52 -9.07 1.21
N VAL A 254 4.27 -8.94 2.52
CA VAL A 254 4.26 -10.05 3.48
C VAL A 254 3.17 -11.08 3.16
N PRO A 255 1.89 -10.73 2.88
CA PRO A 255 0.86 -11.73 2.57
C PRO A 255 1.18 -12.60 1.34
N PRO A 256 1.64 -12.05 0.19
CA PRO A 256 2.08 -12.88 -0.95
C PRO A 256 3.25 -13.81 -0.64
N ILE A 257 4.20 -13.40 0.21
CA ILE A 257 5.34 -14.26 0.59
C ILE A 257 4.86 -15.41 1.48
N PHE A 258 4.03 -15.09 2.48
CA PHE A 258 3.46 -16.10 3.37
C PHE A 258 2.50 -17.04 2.64
N PHE A 259 1.80 -16.58 1.61
CA PHE A 259 0.99 -17.43 0.73
C PHE A 259 1.80 -18.62 0.18
N VAL A 260 3.02 -18.38 -0.31
CA VAL A 260 3.89 -19.45 -0.83
C VAL A 260 4.19 -20.48 0.26
N PHE A 261 4.50 -20.03 1.48
CA PHE A 261 4.79 -20.94 2.59
C PHE A 261 3.53 -21.68 3.08
N VAL A 262 2.38 -21.02 3.13
CA VAL A 262 1.10 -21.59 3.56
C VAL A 262 0.64 -22.68 2.59
N VAL A 263 0.76 -22.44 1.28
CA VAL A 263 0.46 -23.44 0.24
C VAL A 263 1.42 -24.63 0.31
N LEU A 264 2.71 -24.39 0.60
CA LEU A 264 3.71 -25.47 0.68
C LEU A 264 3.60 -26.34 1.95
N ILE A 265 3.19 -25.76 3.08
CA ILE A 265 3.20 -26.44 4.38
C ILE A 265 1.83 -27.06 4.71
N GLY A 266 0.73 -26.58 4.12
CA GLY A 266 -0.61 -27.14 4.35
C GLY A 266 -1.01 -27.02 5.83
N ILE A 267 -1.05 -25.80 6.37
CA ILE A 267 -1.34 -25.57 7.79
C ILE A 267 -2.85 -25.52 8.04
N ASN A 268 -3.33 -26.21 9.09
CA ASN A 268 -4.71 -26.08 9.56
C ASN A 268 -4.98 -24.64 10.04
N GLY A 269 -6.06 -24.01 9.57
CA GLY A 269 -6.37 -22.60 9.88
C GLY A 269 -5.67 -21.57 8.97
N ALA A 270 -5.12 -22.03 7.83
CA ALA A 270 -4.51 -21.16 6.81
C ALA A 270 -5.41 -19.98 6.38
N GLN A 271 -6.72 -20.20 6.28
CA GLN A 271 -7.68 -19.16 5.88
C GLN A 271 -7.63 -17.95 6.83
N ILE A 272 -7.81 -18.17 8.14
CA ILE A 272 -7.77 -17.11 9.15
C ILE A 272 -6.41 -16.41 9.17
N ILE A 273 -5.31 -17.16 9.00
CA ILE A 273 -3.96 -16.57 8.94
C ILE A 273 -3.84 -15.60 7.78
N VAL A 274 -4.32 -15.98 6.58
CA VAL A 274 -4.26 -15.12 5.39
C VAL A 274 -5.21 -13.93 5.52
N GLU A 275 -6.40 -14.11 6.11
CA GLU A 275 -7.32 -13.01 6.42
C GLU A 275 -6.67 -11.99 7.39
N LEU A 276 -5.97 -12.45 8.43
CA LEU A 276 -5.22 -11.57 9.34
C LEU A 276 -4.06 -10.86 8.64
N LEU A 277 -3.37 -11.54 7.72
CA LEU A 277 -2.32 -10.91 6.90
C LEU A 277 -2.92 -9.84 5.97
N LEU A 278 -4.10 -10.07 5.39
CA LEU A 278 -4.82 -9.07 4.59
C LEU A 278 -5.24 -7.86 5.43
N VAL A 279 -5.70 -8.08 6.66
CA VAL A 279 -6.00 -7.01 7.63
C VAL A 279 -4.75 -6.15 7.87
N ILE A 280 -3.62 -6.79 8.15
CA ILE A 280 -2.34 -6.09 8.36
C ILE A 280 -1.91 -5.33 7.10
N ALA A 281 -2.08 -5.92 5.91
CA ALA A 281 -1.76 -5.26 4.65
C ALA A 281 -2.63 -4.03 4.38
N CYS A 282 -3.94 -4.07 4.67
CA CYS A 282 -4.83 -2.92 4.53
C CYS A 282 -4.45 -1.75 5.44
N PHE A 283 -3.71 -2.00 6.53
CA PHE A 283 -3.25 -0.95 7.44
C PHE A 283 -2.02 -0.19 6.92
N HIS A 284 -1.37 -0.68 5.86
CA HIS A 284 -0.10 -0.12 5.38
C HIS A 284 -0.21 1.35 4.96
N SER A 285 -1.31 1.76 4.31
CA SER A 285 -1.43 3.11 3.76
C SER A 285 -1.56 4.16 4.88
N THR A 286 -2.40 3.88 5.88
CA THR A 286 -2.51 4.71 7.08
C THR A 286 -1.16 4.86 7.79
N LEU A 287 -0.39 3.78 7.90
CA LEU A 287 0.97 3.82 8.43
C LEU A 287 1.91 4.63 7.53
N ASN A 288 1.81 4.50 6.20
CA ASN A 288 2.67 5.15 5.22
C ASN A 288 2.54 6.68 5.33
N VAL A 289 1.30 7.18 5.40
CA VAL A 289 1.00 8.60 5.60
C VAL A 289 1.44 9.08 6.98
N SER A 290 1.22 8.29 8.03
CA SER A 290 1.66 8.62 9.39
C SER A 290 3.18 8.79 9.45
N VAL A 291 3.91 7.85 8.86
CA VAL A 291 5.36 7.90 8.74
C VAL A 291 5.79 9.12 7.93
N LEU A 292 5.17 9.39 6.78
CA LEU A 292 5.45 10.56 5.96
C LEU A 292 5.37 11.86 6.78
N ILE A 293 4.30 12.04 7.55
CA ILE A 293 4.08 13.22 8.40
C ILE A 293 5.15 13.32 9.50
N LEU A 294 5.43 12.22 10.20
CA LEU A 294 6.35 12.22 11.35
C LEU A 294 7.81 12.47 10.94
N THR A 295 8.20 11.94 9.79
CA THR A 295 9.58 11.94 9.30
C THR A 295 9.92 13.17 8.47
N PHE A 296 8.97 13.77 7.73
CA PHE A 296 9.19 15.03 7.02
C PHE A 296 8.99 16.25 7.92
N PRO A 297 10.06 17.00 8.26
CA PRO A 297 9.97 18.18 9.11
C PRO A 297 8.96 19.26 8.65
N PRO A 298 8.81 19.59 7.35
CA PRO A 298 7.84 20.61 6.94
C PRO A 298 6.39 20.16 7.19
N TYR A 299 6.07 18.87 6.95
CA TYR A 299 4.74 18.32 7.19
C TYR A 299 4.44 18.24 8.68
N ARG A 300 5.39 17.75 9.49
CA ARG A 300 5.26 17.73 10.95
C ARG A 300 4.98 19.11 11.53
N LYS A 301 5.73 20.14 11.09
CA LYS A 301 5.52 21.52 11.55
C LYS A 301 4.14 22.04 11.19
N PHE A 302 3.66 21.74 9.99
CA PHE A 302 2.31 22.11 9.56
C PHE A 302 1.23 21.43 10.41
N VAL A 303 1.30 20.11 10.60
CA VAL A 303 0.33 19.35 11.41
C VAL A 303 0.32 19.84 12.86
N VAL A 304 1.49 20.02 13.47
CA VAL A 304 1.61 20.59 14.81
C VAL A 304 0.98 21.98 14.89
N SER A 305 1.22 22.84 13.89
CA SER A 305 0.62 24.18 13.86
C SER A 305 -0.92 24.14 13.79
N LEU A 306 -1.49 23.18 13.06
CA LEU A 306 -2.93 22.99 12.93
C LEU A 306 -3.56 22.57 14.28
N ILE A 307 -2.93 21.59 14.94
CA ILE A 307 -3.33 21.11 16.27
C ILE A 307 -3.22 22.24 17.31
N TRP A 308 -2.14 23.02 17.27
CA TRP A 308 -1.92 24.12 18.21
C TRP A 308 -2.89 25.28 17.98
N LYS A 309 -3.22 25.60 16.72
CA LYS A 309 -4.23 26.60 16.37
C LYS A 309 -5.61 26.17 16.88
N GLN A 310 -5.99 24.91 16.67
CA GLN A 310 -7.24 24.34 17.19
C GLN A 310 -7.30 24.37 18.73
N LYS A 311 -6.19 24.07 19.42
CA LYS A 311 -6.10 24.20 20.89
C LYS A 311 -6.24 25.66 21.35
N ARG A 312 -5.64 26.61 20.64
CA ARG A 312 -5.78 28.06 20.93
C ARG A 312 -7.20 28.55 20.70
N ASP A 313 -7.85 28.13 19.62
CA ASP A 313 -9.22 28.53 19.29
C ASP A 313 -10.21 27.94 20.29
N LYS A 314 -10.06 26.67 20.69
CA LYS A 314 -10.84 26.08 21.80
C LYS A 314 -10.63 26.79 23.13
N LYS A 315 -9.39 27.21 23.44
CA LYS A 315 -9.08 27.97 24.67
C LYS A 315 -9.72 29.38 24.64
N ARG A 316 -9.75 30.04 23.48
CA ARG A 316 -10.43 31.33 23.30
C ARG A 316 -11.95 31.23 23.46
N VAL A 317 -12.58 30.21 22.85
CA VAL A 317 -14.03 29.96 23.00
C VAL A 317 -14.39 29.64 24.45
N GLY A 318 -13.58 28.82 25.15
CA GLY A 318 -13.79 28.54 26.58
C GLY A 318 -13.71 29.78 27.47
N ILE A 319 -12.79 30.70 27.19
CA ILE A 319 -12.67 31.97 27.93
C ILE A 319 -13.87 32.89 27.64
N SER A 320 -14.33 32.99 26.39
CA SER A 320 -15.51 33.80 26.05
C SER A 320 -16.81 33.25 26.66
N VAL A 321 -16.96 31.92 26.80
CA VAL A 321 -18.12 31.31 27.46
C VAL A 321 -18.09 31.50 28.97
N LEU A 322 -16.90 31.48 29.60
CA LEU A 322 -16.74 31.81 31.03
C LEU A 322 -17.01 33.30 31.32
N SER A 323 -16.69 34.20 30.38
CA SER A 323 -16.97 35.64 30.48
C SER A 323 -18.46 35.99 30.34
N LEU A 324 -19.30 35.07 29.85
CA LEU A 324 -20.74 35.27 29.63
C LEU A 324 -21.62 34.74 30.76
N LYS A 325 -21.05 34.30 31.90
CA LYS A 325 -21.86 34.07 33.11
C LYS A 325 -22.42 35.44 33.56
N PRO A 326 -23.75 35.62 33.59
CA PRO A 326 -24.31 36.90 34.02
C PRO A 326 -23.99 37.10 35.49
N SER A 327 -23.29 38.19 35.80
CA SER A 327 -23.17 38.69 37.16
C SER A 327 -24.58 38.89 37.69
N SER A 328 -24.93 38.16 38.74
CA SER A 328 -26.19 38.30 39.47
C SER A 328 -26.38 39.77 39.85
N ILE A 329 -27.35 40.42 39.22
CA ILE A 329 -27.82 41.76 39.55
C ILE A 329 -28.38 41.68 40.98
N VAL A 330 -27.66 42.27 41.93
CA VAL A 330 -28.17 42.50 43.28
C VAL A 330 -29.11 43.69 43.19
N VAL A 331 -30.42 43.41 43.17
CA VAL A 331 -31.46 44.42 43.37
C VAL A 331 -31.49 44.73 44.86
N SER A 332 -31.03 45.92 45.23
CA SER A 332 -31.23 46.48 46.57
C SER A 332 -32.71 46.89 46.67
N HIS A 333 -33.44 46.26 47.59
CA HIS A 333 -34.73 46.74 48.05
C HIS A 333 -34.52 47.51 49.36
N ASN A 334 -34.93 48.78 49.31
CA ASN A 334 -35.26 49.73 50.38
C ASN A 334 -34.30 49.94 51.54
#